data_AF-V2X1T7-F1
#
_entry.id   AF-V2X1T7-F1
#
_cell.length_a   1.000
_cell.length_b   1.000
_cell.length_c   1.000
_cell.angle_alpha   90.00
_cell.angle_beta   90.00
_cell.angle_gamma   90.00
#
_symmetry.space_group_name_H-M   'P 1'
#
loop_
_entity.id
_entity.type
_entity.pdbx_description
1 polymer ?
#
loop_
_entity_poly.entity_id
_entity_poly.type
_entity_poly.pdbx_seq_one_letter_code
_entity_poly.pdbx_strand_id
1 'polypeptide(L)'
;MPSQTQLWDSLQRDSLRTRPEPKLLTSFENGILDVGLLASDEETTTSNRYDLLCPRSGCASTIIKAGVGKLVERESIIIEPSNLALNPLLPNLPVPPELMNWWLVTPSPMQFENIGFSRPVESVPLSPSGKGPSSHILFSN
;
A
#
# COMPACT_ATOMS: atom_id res chain seq x y z
N MET A 1 -1.22 32.47 -19.71
CA MET A 1 0.02 31.75 -19.32
C MET A 1 0.43 32.26 -17.97
N PRO A 2 0.53 31.42 -16.92
CA PRO A 2 1.01 31.86 -15.61
C PRO A 2 2.44 32.40 -15.72
N SER A 3 2.74 33.47 -14.99
CA SER A 3 4.10 34.02 -14.97
C SER A 3 5.04 33.10 -14.18
N GLN A 4 6.35 33.14 -14.45
CA GLN A 4 7.33 32.34 -13.70
C GLN A 4 7.24 32.55 -12.19
N THR A 5 6.97 33.79 -11.75
CA THR A 5 6.78 34.12 -10.32
C THR A 5 5.57 33.40 -9.73
N GLN A 6 4.46 33.32 -10.46
CA GLN A 6 3.27 32.59 -10.00
C GLN A 6 3.52 31.08 -9.88
N LEU A 7 4.36 30.51 -10.76
CA LEU A 7 4.77 29.11 -10.66
C LEU A 7 5.63 28.85 -9.42
N TRP A 8 6.64 29.68 -9.16
CA TRP A 8 7.49 29.57 -7.97
C TRP A 8 6.71 29.72 -6.67
N ASP A 9 5.83 30.72 -6.57
CA ASP A 9 4.96 30.92 -5.41
C ASP A 9 4.02 29.73 -5.17
N SER A 10 3.53 29.10 -6.24
CA SER A 10 2.65 27.94 -6.14
C SER A 10 3.40 26.71 -5.59
N LEU A 11 4.61 26.44 -6.10
CA LEU A 11 5.47 25.36 -5.61
C LEU A 11 5.88 25.59 -4.15
N GLN A 12 6.20 26.83 -3.78
CA GLN A 12 6.60 27.17 -2.42
C GLN A 12 5.43 27.06 -1.43
N ARG A 13 4.19 27.40 -1.82
CA ARG A 13 3.02 27.10 -0.97
C ARG A 13 2.78 25.62 -0.81
N ASP A 14 2.99 24.83 -1.87
CA ASP A 14 2.74 23.40 -1.84
C ASP A 14 3.76 22.65 -0.95
N SER A 15 5.02 23.09 -0.97
CA SER A 15 6.07 22.53 -0.11
C SER A 15 5.85 22.80 1.39
N LEU A 16 5.12 23.86 1.72
CA LEU A 16 4.77 24.25 3.09
C LEU A 16 3.52 23.55 3.63
N ARG A 17 2.81 22.76 2.81
CA ARG A 17 1.61 22.06 3.28
C ARG A 17 1.98 21.06 4.36
N THR A 18 1.21 21.10 5.46
CA THR A 18 1.31 20.11 6.53
C THR A 18 1.00 18.74 5.97
N ARG A 19 1.96 17.83 6.05
CA ARG A 19 1.78 16.46 5.59
C ARG A 19 0.86 15.70 6.55
N PRO A 20 -0.05 14.85 6.03
CA PRO A 20 -0.89 14.02 6.89
C PRO A 20 -0.01 13.04 7.68
N GLU A 21 -0.33 12.84 8.94
CA GLU A 21 0.34 11.87 9.79
C GLU A 21 -0.25 10.47 9.53
N PRO A 22 0.56 9.48 9.13
CA PRO A 22 0.08 8.12 8.91
C PRO A 22 -0.36 7.49 10.24
N LYS A 23 -1.52 6.83 10.24
CA LYS A 23 -2.00 6.04 11.38
C LYS A 23 -1.73 4.56 11.12
N LEU A 24 -1.20 3.88 12.13
CA LEU A 24 -0.95 2.44 12.08
C LEU A 24 -2.25 1.65 12.25
N LEU A 25 -2.29 0.42 11.72
CA LEU A 25 -3.46 -0.44 11.81
C LEU A 25 -3.80 -0.80 13.26
N THR A 26 -2.79 -0.99 14.10
CA THR A 26 -2.90 -1.16 15.57
C THR A 26 -3.58 -0.01 16.31
N SER A 27 -3.73 1.17 15.70
CA SER A 27 -4.46 2.29 16.31
C SER A 27 -5.99 2.20 16.15
N PHE A 28 -6.49 1.26 15.33
CA PHE A 28 -7.91 1.03 15.11
C PHE A 28 -8.43 -0.08 16.03
N GLU A 29 -9.56 0.15 16.69
CA GLU A 29 -10.12 -0.78 17.69
C GLU A 29 -10.54 -2.11 17.06
N ASN A 30 -11.14 -2.08 15.86
CA ASN A 30 -11.55 -3.28 15.13
C ASN A 30 -10.56 -3.65 14.01
N GLY A 31 -9.35 -3.09 14.03
CA GLY A 31 -8.27 -3.40 13.10
C GLY A 31 -8.68 -3.29 11.63
N ILE A 32 -8.57 -4.39 10.89
CA ILE A 32 -8.84 -4.44 9.45
C ILE A 32 -10.31 -4.12 9.09
N LEU A 33 -11.24 -4.35 10.02
CA LEU A 33 -12.67 -4.10 9.80
C LEU A 33 -12.98 -2.60 9.75
N ASP A 34 -12.26 -1.77 10.51
CA ASP A 34 -12.47 -0.32 10.54
C ASP A 34 -11.92 0.37 9.29
N VAL A 35 -10.88 -0.21 8.69
CA VAL A 35 -10.24 0.29 7.46
C VAL A 35 -10.84 -0.32 6.19
N GLY A 36 -11.80 -1.24 6.34
CA GLY A 36 -12.57 -1.81 5.24
C GLY A 36 -13.85 -1.02 4.96
N LEU A 37 -14.18 -0.86 3.69
CA LEU A 37 -15.46 -0.34 3.21
C LEU A 37 -16.13 -1.42 2.37
N LEU A 38 -17.32 -1.87 2.82
CA LEU A 38 -18.14 -2.78 2.02
C LEU A 38 -18.59 -2.05 0.75
N ALA A 39 -18.28 -2.62 -0.42
CA ALA A 39 -18.81 -2.11 -1.67
C ALA A 39 -20.33 -2.32 -1.69
N SER A 40 -21.09 -1.28 -2.04
CA SER A 40 -22.56 -1.26 -1.95
C SER A 40 -23.28 -2.26 -2.85
N ASP A 41 -22.59 -2.83 -3.85
CA ASP A 41 -23.24 -3.54 -4.95
C ASP A 41 -22.87 -5.04 -5.02
N GLU A 42 -21.87 -5.50 -4.27
CA GLU A 42 -21.47 -6.90 -4.20
C GLU A 42 -21.05 -7.25 -2.75
N GLU A 43 -21.90 -8.02 -2.07
CA GLU A 43 -21.85 -8.40 -0.63
C GLU A 43 -20.55 -9.02 -0.11
N THR A 44 -19.52 -9.20 -0.95
CA THR A 44 -18.29 -9.92 -0.59
C THR A 44 -16.99 -9.15 -0.81
N THR A 45 -17.00 -7.97 -1.46
CA THR A 45 -15.75 -7.24 -1.72
C THR A 45 -15.59 -6.05 -0.78
N THR A 46 -14.66 -6.15 0.17
CA THR A 46 -14.26 -5.04 1.04
C THR A 46 -13.14 -4.25 0.35
N SER A 47 -13.29 -2.94 0.20
CA SER A 47 -12.24 -2.05 -0.33
C SER A 47 -11.60 -1.21 0.78
N ASN A 48 -10.42 -0.63 0.56
CA ASN A 48 -9.78 0.21 1.57
C ASN A 48 -10.57 1.52 1.77
N ARG A 49 -10.98 1.80 3.02
CA ARG A 49 -11.73 3.00 3.37
C ARG A 49 -10.89 4.28 3.33
N TYR A 50 -9.59 4.17 3.59
CA TYR A 50 -8.66 5.29 3.71
C TYR A 50 -7.52 5.19 2.69
N ASP A 51 -6.92 6.34 2.38
CA ASP A 51 -5.66 6.39 1.63
C ASP A 51 -4.56 5.64 2.40
N LEU A 52 -3.80 4.79 1.72
CA LEU A 52 -2.65 4.11 2.30
C LEU A 52 -1.41 4.97 2.10
N LEU A 53 -0.74 5.30 3.20
CA LEU A 53 0.44 6.17 3.21
C LEU A 53 1.69 5.37 3.58
N CYS A 54 2.85 5.84 3.12
CA CYS A 54 4.13 5.30 3.56
C CYS A 54 4.30 5.50 5.08
N PRO A 55 4.62 4.44 5.85
CA PRO A 55 4.71 4.51 7.32
C PRO A 55 5.96 5.25 7.82
N ARG A 56 6.91 5.57 6.93
CA ARG A 56 8.11 6.32 7.29
C ARG A 56 7.73 7.72 7.79
N SER A 57 8.14 8.05 9.01
CA SER A 57 7.96 9.37 9.61
C SER A 57 8.43 10.48 8.67
N GLY A 58 7.57 11.47 8.45
CA GLY A 58 7.81 12.61 7.56
C GLY A 58 7.69 12.32 6.05
N CYS A 59 7.53 11.06 5.60
CA CYS A 59 7.37 10.76 4.17
C CYS A 59 5.96 11.10 3.69
N ALA A 60 4.93 10.51 4.31
CA ALA A 60 3.51 10.71 3.99
C ALA A 60 3.15 10.55 2.50
N SER A 61 3.96 9.81 1.75
CA SER A 61 3.68 9.52 0.34
C SER A 61 2.47 8.60 0.25
N THR A 62 1.46 9.00 -0.53
CA THR A 62 0.29 8.16 -0.80
C THR A 62 0.69 7.03 -1.73
N ILE A 63 0.44 5.80 -1.29
CA ILE A 63 0.72 4.57 -2.04
C ILE A 63 -0.51 4.22 -2.89
N ILE A 64 -1.69 4.13 -2.27
CA ILE A 64 -2.98 3.99 -2.98
C ILE A 64 -4.05 4.88 -2.35
N LYS A 65 -5.03 5.28 -3.17
CA LYS A 65 -6.22 6.02 -2.74
C LYS A 65 -7.29 5.13 -2.13
N ALA A 66 -8.17 5.73 -1.32
CA ALA A 66 -9.38 5.07 -0.83
C ALA A 66 -10.19 4.44 -1.97
N GLY A 67 -10.69 3.22 -1.77
CA GLY A 67 -11.52 2.45 -2.70
C GLY A 67 -10.75 1.69 -3.78
N VAL A 68 -9.42 1.81 -3.85
CA VAL A 68 -8.61 1.18 -4.91
C VAL A 68 -8.22 -0.27 -4.59
N GLY A 69 -7.80 -0.51 -3.35
CA GLY A 69 -7.37 -1.83 -2.88
C GLY A 69 -8.56 -2.67 -2.46
N LYS A 70 -8.61 -3.92 -2.92
CA LYS A 70 -9.57 -4.92 -2.45
C LYS A 70 -8.93 -5.78 -1.37
N LEU A 71 -9.61 -5.96 -0.24
CA LEU A 71 -9.15 -6.80 0.85
C LEU A 71 -9.27 -8.27 0.45
N VAL A 72 -8.17 -9.01 0.52
CA VAL A 72 -8.13 -10.46 0.28
C VAL A 72 -7.30 -11.14 1.34
N GLU A 73 -7.67 -12.36 1.72
CA GLU A 73 -6.87 -13.21 2.60
C GLU A 73 -6.03 -14.16 1.76
N ARG A 74 -4.71 -14.20 2.00
CA ARG A 74 -3.75 -15.07 1.31
C ARG A 74 -2.59 -15.44 2.22
N GLU A 75 -1.92 -16.54 1.89
CA GLU A 75 -0.69 -16.99 2.57
C GLU A 75 0.36 -15.88 2.57
N SER A 76 1.12 -15.78 3.66
CA SER A 76 2.27 -14.91 3.72
C SER A 76 3.34 -15.36 2.73
N ILE A 77 4.12 -14.39 2.22
CA ILE A 77 5.23 -14.67 1.29
C ILE A 77 6.45 -13.92 1.79
N ILE A 78 7.45 -14.67 2.27
CA ILE A 78 8.73 -14.09 2.69
C ILE A 78 9.65 -14.07 1.47
N ILE A 79 9.86 -12.88 0.90
CA ILE A 79 10.75 -12.64 -0.24
C ILE A 79 12.09 -12.05 0.24
N GLU A 80 12.12 -11.45 1.43
CA GLU A 80 13.32 -10.85 1.99
C GLU A 80 14.40 -11.91 2.24
N PRO A 81 15.63 -11.70 1.76
CA PRO A 81 16.72 -12.65 1.99
C PRO A 81 17.14 -12.60 3.47
N SER A 82 17.40 -13.76 4.05
CA SER A 82 17.67 -13.94 5.49
C SER A 82 18.95 -13.25 6.01
N ASN A 83 19.75 -12.68 5.12
CA ASN A 83 21.00 -11.98 5.43
C ASN A 83 20.84 -10.46 5.54
N LEU A 84 19.65 -9.91 5.26
CA LEU A 84 19.38 -8.49 5.42
C LEU A 84 18.74 -8.20 6.78
N ALA A 85 19.12 -7.06 7.36
CA ALA A 85 18.48 -6.58 8.57
C ALA A 85 17.01 -6.23 8.27
N LEU A 86 16.11 -6.73 9.12
CA LEU A 86 14.68 -6.46 9.04
C LEU A 86 14.41 -4.96 9.21
N ASN A 87 13.38 -4.47 8.53
CA ASN A 87 13.01 -3.06 8.62
C ASN A 87 12.39 -2.78 10.00
N PRO A 88 12.94 -1.87 10.81
CA PRO A 88 12.44 -1.61 12.17
C PRO A 88 11.06 -0.95 12.19
N LEU A 89 10.58 -0.43 11.05
CA LEU A 89 9.30 0.28 10.95
C LEU A 89 8.12 -0.65 10.62
N LEU A 90 8.38 -1.90 10.24
CA LEU A 90 7.35 -2.85 9.83
C LEU A 90 7.47 -4.13 10.65
N PRO A 91 6.35 -4.70 11.13
CA PRO A 91 6.38 -5.98 11.81
C PRO A 91 6.70 -7.10 10.81
N ASN A 92 7.34 -8.15 11.31
CA ASN A 92 7.68 -9.32 10.51
C ASN A 92 6.43 -9.98 9.94
N LEU A 93 6.58 -10.53 8.74
CA LEU A 93 5.55 -11.38 8.16
C LEU A 93 5.41 -12.67 8.96
N PRO A 94 4.18 -13.18 9.12
CA PRO A 94 3.98 -14.52 9.65
C PRO A 94 4.64 -15.56 8.75
N VAL A 95 5.00 -16.72 9.29
CA VAL A 95 5.73 -17.74 8.54
C VAL A 95 4.76 -18.47 7.60
N PRO A 96 5.07 -18.60 6.30
CA PRO A 96 4.21 -19.35 5.37
C PRO A 96 3.99 -20.79 5.86
N PRO A 97 2.78 -21.38 5.72
CA PRO A 97 1.64 -20.92 4.92
C PRO A 97 0.59 -20.10 5.70
N GLU A 98 0.96 -19.44 6.80
CA GLU A 98 0.00 -18.68 7.61
C GLU A 98 -0.70 -17.58 6.78
N LEU A 99 -2.02 -17.48 6.93
CA LEU A 99 -2.85 -16.53 6.18
C LEU A 99 -2.78 -15.14 6.78
N MET A 100 -2.83 -14.12 5.92
CA MET A 100 -2.97 -12.73 6.33
C MET A 100 -3.75 -11.90 5.33
N ASN A 101 -4.11 -10.69 5.74
CA ASN A 101 -4.83 -9.73 4.93
C ASN A 101 -3.91 -8.95 3.99
N TRP A 102 -4.33 -8.80 2.72
CA TRP A 102 -3.63 -8.08 1.68
C TRP A 102 -4.55 -7.10 0.96
N TRP A 103 -4.00 -5.97 0.52
CA TRP A 103 -4.66 -5.11 -0.44
C TRP A 103 -4.28 -5.52 -1.86
N LEU A 104 -5.24 -6.12 -2.56
CA LEU A 104 -5.15 -6.47 -3.97
C LEU A 104 -5.46 -5.24 -4.83
N VAL A 105 -4.45 -4.78 -5.58
CA VAL A 105 -4.61 -3.69 -6.55
C VAL A 105 -4.84 -4.25 -7.94
N THR A 106 -5.99 -3.93 -8.52
CA THR A 106 -6.41 -4.35 -9.86
C THR A 106 -7.14 -3.18 -10.55
N PRO A 107 -7.22 -3.16 -11.90
CA PRO A 107 -6.71 -4.15 -12.85
C PRO A 107 -5.23 -3.96 -13.21
N SER A 108 -4.60 -2.84 -12.82
CA SER A 108 -3.22 -2.52 -13.22
C SER A 108 -2.41 -1.84 -12.11
N PRO A 109 -1.06 -1.90 -12.18
CA PRO A 109 -0.18 -1.15 -11.29
C PRO A 109 -0.26 0.38 -11.43
N MET A 110 -1.00 0.89 -12.43
CA MET A 110 -1.20 2.34 -12.59
C MET A 110 -2.19 2.92 -11.58
N GLN A 111 -2.82 2.07 -10.77
CA GLN A 111 -3.69 2.50 -9.66
C GLN A 111 -2.90 2.96 -8.42
N PHE A 112 -1.58 2.76 -8.41
CA PHE A 112 -0.71 3.31 -7.39
C PHE A 112 -0.41 4.78 -7.65
N GLU A 113 -0.47 5.58 -6.60
CA GLU A 113 -0.09 6.98 -6.65
C GLU A 113 1.44 7.12 -6.62
N ASN A 114 2.10 6.41 -5.70
CA ASN A 114 3.57 6.40 -5.58
C ASN A 114 4.04 5.00 -5.15
N ILE A 115 4.73 4.29 -6.05
CA ILE A 115 5.29 2.98 -5.75
C ILE A 115 6.60 2.75 -6.50
N GLY A 116 7.54 2.08 -5.85
CA GLY A 116 8.77 1.60 -6.48
C GLY A 116 8.70 0.09 -6.69
N PHE A 117 9.11 -0.38 -7.87
CA PHE A 117 9.25 -1.80 -8.16
C PHE A 117 10.73 -2.20 -8.10
N SER A 118 11.06 -3.26 -7.38
CA SER A 118 12.38 -3.86 -7.41
C SER A 118 12.59 -4.66 -8.70
N ARG A 119 13.83 -5.10 -8.94
CA ARG A 119 14.11 -6.07 -9.99
C ARG A 119 13.41 -7.41 -9.65
N PRO A 120 12.90 -8.14 -10.65
CA PRO A 120 12.39 -9.48 -10.43
C PRO A 120 13.45 -10.39 -9.83
N VAL A 121 13.05 -11.28 -8.93
CA VAL A 121 13.89 -12.35 -8.39
C VAL A 121 13.42 -13.66 -9.00
N GLU A 122 14.34 -14.45 -9.57
CA GLU A 122 14.02 -15.68 -10.33
C GLU A 122 13.30 -16.75 -9.49
N SER A 123 13.43 -16.69 -8.16
CA SER A 123 12.84 -17.67 -7.24
C SER A 123 11.36 -17.45 -6.95
N VAL A 124 10.73 -16.38 -7.46
CA VAL A 124 9.30 -16.11 -7.25
C VAL A 124 8.51 -16.51 -8.49
N PRO A 125 7.67 -17.56 -8.44
CA PRO A 125 6.87 -17.98 -9.59
C PRO A 125 5.90 -16.87 -10.00
N LEU A 126 5.95 -16.50 -11.29
CA LEU A 126 4.97 -15.61 -11.91
C LEU A 126 3.60 -16.29 -11.91
N SER A 127 2.57 -15.57 -11.48
CA SER A 127 1.19 -16.07 -11.43
C SER A 127 0.77 -16.68 -12.79
N PRO A 128 0.06 -17.83 -12.83
CA PRO A 128 -0.12 -18.66 -14.03
C PRO A 128 -0.96 -18.02 -15.16
N SER A 129 -1.38 -16.76 -15.02
CA SER A 129 -2.31 -16.11 -15.95
C SER A 129 -1.64 -15.20 -16.99
N GLY A 130 -0.31 -15.15 -17.09
CA GLY A 130 0.41 -14.36 -18.12
C GLY A 130 0.18 -12.84 -18.07
N LYS A 131 -0.52 -12.36 -17.04
CA LYS A 131 -0.69 -10.94 -16.72
C LYS A 131 0.43 -10.58 -15.74
N GLY A 132 1.06 -9.43 -15.95
CA GLY A 132 2.17 -8.91 -15.13
C GLY A 132 1.84 -8.90 -13.63
N PRO A 133 2.84 -8.64 -12.77
CA PRO A 133 2.74 -8.87 -11.34
C PRO A 133 1.50 -8.15 -10.76
N SER A 134 0.51 -8.94 -10.30
CA SER A 134 -0.51 -8.44 -9.38
C SER A 134 0.23 -7.89 -8.19
N SER A 135 0.24 -6.57 -8.08
CA SER A 135 1.01 -5.87 -7.08
C SER A 135 0.19 -5.89 -5.80
N HIS A 136 0.55 -6.83 -4.92
CA HIS A 136 -0.03 -6.94 -3.59
C HIS A 136 0.70 -5.99 -2.66
N ILE A 137 -0.05 -5.16 -1.94
CA ILE A 137 0.53 -4.25 -0.96
C ILE A 137 0.32 -4.82 0.43
N LEU A 138 1.42 -4.92 1.16
CA LEU A 138 1.45 -5.26 2.57
C LEU A 138 1.29 -4.01 3.43
N PHE A 139 0.36 -4.06 4.38
CA PHE A 139 0.50 -3.34 5.65
C PHE A 139 0.14 -4.32 6.76
N SER A 140 1.13 -4.70 7.57
CA SER A 140 0.98 -5.59 8.72
C SER A 140 0.83 -4.80 10.02
N ASN A 141 0.15 -5.42 11.00
CA ASN A 141 -0.37 -4.89 12.29
C ASN A 141 0.50 -3.88 13.05
#